data_AF-A0A4W2C2V0-F1
#
_entry.id   AF-A0A4W2C2V0-F1
#
_cell.length_a   1.000
_cell.length_b   1.000
_cell.length_c   1.000
_cell.angle_alpha   90.00
_cell.angle_beta   90.00
_cell.angle_gamma   90.00
#
_symmetry.space_group_name_H-M   'P 1'
#
loop_
_entity.id
_entity.type
_entity.pdbx_description
1 polymer ?
#
loop_
_entity_poly.entity_id
_entity_poly.type
_entity_poly.pdbx_seq_one_letter_code
_entity_poly.pdbx_strand_id
1 'polypeptide(L)'
;MDTSPINSMGEKDSCQPQQQGEKNLELPTQIRQHRGESPTEILELKVSPDPASQILENPQEIEKLPAELERDSAKSHGSASAMSEPLQASDLWYCPDGSFVKKIVVRGHGLDKPKLGSRCTVQASGFPLGSGLPEGWTELTVGLGPWREETWGELIEKCLESMCQGEEAELQLPGRSGLPVRLTLASFTQGRDSWELEDTEKEALAREERARGTELFRAGNPEGAARCYARALRLLLTLPPPGPPERTVLHANLAACQLLLGQPHLAAQSCDRVLEREPGHIKALYRRGVAQAALGNLEKAMTDLKKVLAVDPKNRAAQEELGKVIIQGKKQDAGLAQGLRKMFG
;
A
#
# COMPACT_ATOMS: atom_id res chain seq x y z
N MET A 1 -65.28 57.41 -26.80
CA MET A 1 -65.89 56.58 -25.74
C MET A 1 -64.75 55.95 -24.95
N ASP A 2 -63.85 56.74 -24.37
CA ASP A 2 -64.02 57.69 -23.24
C ASP A 2 -64.00 56.90 -21.91
N THR A 3 -63.20 57.20 -20.89
CA THR A 3 -62.21 58.28 -20.67
C THR A 3 -61.26 57.87 -19.52
N SER A 4 -60.00 58.33 -19.52
CA SER A 4 -59.11 58.34 -18.33
C SER A 4 -59.54 59.41 -17.31
N PRO A 5 -59.18 59.30 -16.01
CA PRO A 5 -58.16 60.22 -15.41
C PRO A 5 -57.37 59.62 -14.19
N ILE A 6 -56.42 60.27 -13.47
CA ILE A 6 -55.25 61.14 -13.75
C ILE A 6 -54.38 61.21 -12.45
N ASN A 7 -53.04 60.99 -12.52
CA ASN A 7 -51.98 61.51 -11.59
C ASN A 7 -52.01 61.19 -10.06
N SER A 8 -50.99 61.50 -9.23
CA SER A 8 -49.52 61.71 -9.39
C SER A 8 -48.81 61.69 -8.01
N MET A 9 -47.47 61.79 -8.00
CA MET A 9 -46.60 62.01 -6.83
C MET A 9 -46.99 63.21 -5.94
N GLY A 10 -46.51 63.17 -4.68
CA GLY A 10 -46.41 64.33 -3.77
C GLY A 10 -45.61 64.00 -2.51
N GLU A 11 -44.56 64.75 -2.22
CA GLU A 11 -43.68 64.61 -1.04
C GLU A 11 -44.35 65.13 0.24
N LYS A 12 -43.91 64.69 1.45
CA LYS A 12 -43.23 65.58 2.43
C LYS A 12 -42.92 65.00 3.83
N ASP A 13 -41.76 65.43 4.32
CA ASP A 13 -41.40 65.90 5.67
C ASP A 13 -41.57 65.05 6.96
N SER A 14 -40.42 64.92 7.64
CA SER A 14 -40.19 65.05 9.09
C SER A 14 -40.77 64.01 10.09
N CYS A 15 -39.87 63.27 10.76
CA CYS A 15 -39.43 63.59 12.13
C CYS A 15 -38.38 62.61 12.65
N GLN A 16 -37.31 63.11 13.29
CA GLN A 16 -36.49 62.32 14.22
C GLN A 16 -37.15 62.34 15.61
N PRO A 17 -36.79 61.38 16.48
CA PRO A 17 -35.94 61.82 17.58
C PRO A 17 -34.72 60.94 17.88
N GLN A 18 -33.76 61.60 18.53
CA GLN A 18 -32.69 61.09 19.40
C GLN A 18 -33.23 60.09 20.45
N GLN A 19 -32.44 59.26 21.14
CA GLN A 19 -30.99 58.97 21.18
C GLN A 19 -30.81 57.62 21.93
N GLN A 20 -29.63 57.00 21.81
CA GLN A 20 -29.05 56.03 22.77
C GLN A 20 -29.88 54.74 23.09
N GLY A 21 -29.34 53.52 23.03
CA GLY A 21 -27.95 53.14 22.83
C GLY A 21 -27.56 51.98 23.74
N GLU A 22 -28.11 50.79 23.50
CA GLU A 22 -27.62 49.56 24.13
C GLU A 22 -27.19 48.56 23.06
N LYS A 23 -25.95 48.10 23.18
CA LYS A 23 -25.39 47.03 22.35
C LYS A 23 -25.83 45.71 22.97
N ASN A 24 -26.48 44.84 22.19
CA ASN A 24 -26.38 43.41 22.43
C ASN A 24 -26.23 42.62 21.13
N LEU A 25 -25.62 41.47 21.29
CA LEU A 25 -24.84 40.76 20.27
C LEU A 25 -25.58 39.50 19.82
N GLU A 26 -26.25 39.54 18.67
CA GLU A 26 -26.79 38.32 18.04
C GLU A 26 -26.49 38.29 16.53
N LEU A 27 -25.90 37.18 16.08
CA LEU A 27 -25.68 36.88 14.65
C LEU A 27 -26.97 36.34 14.03
N PRO A 28 -27.22 36.66 12.75
CA PRO A 28 -27.90 35.76 11.84
C PRO A 28 -26.96 35.22 10.77
N THR A 29 -26.72 33.91 10.85
CA THR A 29 -26.67 32.95 9.74
C THR A 29 -26.51 33.49 8.32
N GLN A 30 -25.38 33.21 7.67
CA GLN A 30 -25.37 32.98 6.21
C GLN A 30 -24.66 31.67 5.86
N ILE A 31 -25.36 30.90 5.04
CA ILE A 31 -24.93 29.61 4.50
C ILE A 31 -23.79 29.84 3.50
N ARG A 32 -22.67 29.14 3.68
CA ARG A 32 -21.71 28.95 2.58
C ARG A 32 -21.27 27.49 2.54
N GLN A 33 -21.76 26.78 1.53
CA GLN A 33 -21.23 25.48 1.14
C GLN A 33 -19.74 25.64 0.84
N HIS A 34 -18.89 24.91 1.56
CA HIS A 34 -17.51 24.67 1.13
C HIS A 34 -17.28 23.16 1.03
N ARG A 35 -17.12 22.73 -0.21
CA ARG A 35 -16.81 21.37 -0.62
C ARG A 35 -15.41 21.03 -0.09
N GLY A 36 -15.34 20.22 0.96
CA GLY A 36 -14.08 19.83 1.58
C GLY A 36 -13.34 18.79 0.75
N GLU A 37 -12.62 19.22 -0.29
CA GLU A 37 -11.56 18.41 -0.88
C GLU A 37 -10.34 18.45 0.04
N SER A 38 -9.96 17.30 0.59
CA SER A 38 -8.79 17.16 1.46
C SER A 38 -7.50 17.32 0.64
N PRO A 39 -6.48 18.06 1.13
CA PRO A 39 -5.23 18.22 0.42
C PRO A 39 -4.55 16.86 0.14
N THR A 40 -3.96 16.72 -1.04
CA THR A 40 -3.22 15.52 -1.46
C THR A 40 -1.94 15.36 -0.65
N GLU A 41 -2.04 14.69 0.51
CA GLU A 41 -0.94 14.53 1.46
C GLU A 41 0.21 13.67 0.90
N ILE A 42 1.34 14.32 0.65
CA ILE A 42 2.61 13.69 0.29
C ILE A 42 3.45 13.54 1.55
N LEU A 43 3.63 12.29 1.97
CA LEU A 43 4.29 11.89 3.22
C LEU A 43 5.67 12.51 3.40
N GLU A 44 6.06 12.71 4.66
CA GLU A 44 7.40 13.17 5.05
C GLU A 44 8.15 12.08 5.80
N LEU A 45 9.42 11.89 5.44
CA LEU A 45 10.32 10.99 6.14
C LEU A 45 10.88 11.74 7.36
N LYS A 46 10.38 11.40 8.55
CA LYS A 46 11.03 11.82 9.80
C LYS A 46 12.33 11.04 9.95
N VAL A 47 13.45 11.71 9.68
CA VAL A 47 14.78 11.12 9.85
C VAL A 47 15.14 11.11 11.33
N SER A 48 14.98 9.95 11.97
CA SER A 48 15.69 9.62 13.21
C SER A 48 17.08 9.07 12.86
N PRO A 49 18.10 9.25 13.72
CA PRO A 49 19.43 8.68 13.48
C PRO A 49 19.37 7.14 13.48
N ASP A 50 20.10 6.56 12.54
CA ASP A 50 20.06 5.14 12.17
C ASP A 50 20.73 4.23 13.23
N PRO A 51 20.06 3.16 13.73
CA PRO A 51 20.66 2.18 14.62
C PRO A 51 21.63 1.19 13.94
N ALA A 52 21.83 1.23 12.62
CA ALA A 52 22.70 0.31 11.86
C ALA A 52 24.22 0.50 12.08
N SER A 53 24.64 0.85 13.30
CA SER A 53 26.05 1.06 13.71
C SER A 53 26.51 0.07 14.79
N GLN A 54 26.31 -1.23 14.54
CA GLN A 54 26.99 -2.34 15.22
C GLN A 54 26.77 -3.65 14.45
N ILE A 55 27.60 -4.67 14.75
CA ILE A 55 27.68 -5.99 14.08
C ILE A 55 28.46 -5.97 12.75
N LEU A 56 29.79 -5.91 12.88
CA LEU A 56 30.68 -6.70 12.03
C LEU A 56 31.97 -7.02 12.81
N GLU A 57 32.06 -8.20 13.42
CA GLU A 57 33.36 -8.79 13.79
C GLU A 57 33.27 -10.33 13.96
N ASN A 58 34.26 -11.02 13.38
CA ASN A 58 34.61 -12.45 13.41
C ASN A 58 33.71 -13.54 12.75
N PRO A 59 34.25 -14.26 11.73
CA PRO A 59 33.68 -15.48 11.16
C PRO A 59 34.57 -16.73 11.38
N GLN A 60 34.16 -17.62 12.28
CA GLN A 60 34.52 -19.06 12.36
C GLN A 60 33.26 -19.77 12.92
N GLU A 61 32.84 -20.97 12.54
CA GLU A 61 33.58 -22.14 12.07
C GLU A 61 32.68 -23.04 11.18
N ILE A 62 33.28 -23.87 10.31
CA ILE A 62 32.58 -24.89 9.52
C ILE A 62 33.02 -26.26 10.06
N GLU A 63 32.08 -27.16 10.42
CA GLU A 63 32.17 -28.60 10.07
C GLU A 63 31.03 -29.51 10.58
N LYS A 64 30.89 -30.65 9.89
CA LYS A 64 30.37 -31.98 10.31
C LYS A 64 28.86 -32.25 10.41
N LEU A 65 28.38 -32.85 9.31
CA LEU A 65 27.43 -33.98 9.29
C LEU A 65 27.93 -35.16 10.16
N PRO A 66 27.04 -36.10 10.52
CA PRO A 66 27.21 -37.45 9.95
C PRO A 66 25.92 -38.06 9.39
N ALA A 67 26.09 -39.12 8.58
CA ALA A 67 25.04 -40.01 8.07
C ALA A 67 25.10 -41.38 8.79
N GLU A 68 24.30 -42.36 8.29
CA GLU A 68 24.16 -43.76 8.75
C GLU A 68 23.23 -43.95 9.99
N LEU A 69 22.40 -45.00 10.12
CA LEU A 69 22.34 -46.34 9.48
C LEU A 69 20.91 -46.77 9.03
N GLU A 70 20.85 -47.85 8.24
CA GLU A 70 19.64 -48.63 7.90
C GLU A 70 19.31 -49.79 8.89
N ARG A 71 18.05 -50.29 8.80
CA ARG A 71 17.56 -51.66 9.16
C ARG A 71 17.49 -52.03 10.66
N ASP A 72 16.57 -52.88 11.15
CA ASP A 72 15.51 -53.66 10.48
C ASP A 72 14.27 -53.98 11.39
N SER A 73 13.17 -54.37 10.74
CA SER A 73 11.91 -55.01 11.18
C SER A 73 11.58 -55.33 12.67
N ALA A 74 10.32 -55.06 13.08
CA ALA A 74 9.41 -56.06 13.69
C ALA A 74 7.93 -55.59 13.69
N LYS A 75 6.96 -56.51 13.60
CA LYS A 75 5.50 -56.24 13.52
C LYS A 75 4.81 -56.30 14.88
N SER A 76 3.74 -55.50 15.07
CA SER A 76 2.58 -55.91 15.87
C SER A 76 1.27 -55.30 15.34
N HIS A 77 0.22 -56.11 15.34
CA HIS A 77 -1.17 -55.70 15.09
C HIS A 77 -1.71 -54.93 16.32
N GLY A 78 -2.72 -54.05 16.26
CA GLY A 78 -3.56 -53.59 15.14
C GLY A 78 -4.77 -52.78 15.67
N SER A 79 -5.83 -52.68 14.86
CA SER A 79 -7.09 -51.93 15.07
C SER A 79 -7.09 -50.48 14.56
N ALA A 80 -8.19 -50.11 13.91
CA ALA A 80 -8.28 -48.97 13.00
C ALA A 80 -9.49 -48.08 13.29
N SER A 81 -9.30 -46.76 13.16
CA SER A 81 -10.29 -45.74 12.78
C SER A 81 -9.58 -44.37 12.81
N ALA A 82 -9.63 -43.48 11.82
CA ALA A 82 -10.31 -43.53 10.54
C ALA A 82 -9.30 -43.26 9.41
N MET A 83 -9.38 -44.01 8.31
CA MET A 83 -8.61 -43.71 7.10
C MET A 83 -9.24 -42.51 6.41
N SER A 84 -8.53 -41.40 6.32
CA SER A 84 -8.85 -40.36 5.34
C SER A 84 -8.66 -40.95 3.94
N GLU A 85 -9.68 -40.78 3.08
CA GLU A 85 -9.57 -41.20 1.69
C GLU A 85 -8.40 -40.48 1.00
N PRO A 86 -7.62 -41.16 0.13
CA PRO A 86 -6.56 -40.51 -0.61
C PRO A 86 -7.17 -39.46 -1.53
N LEU A 87 -6.79 -38.20 -1.31
CA LEU A 87 -7.33 -37.03 -2.01
C LEU A 87 -7.22 -37.22 -3.53
N GLN A 88 -8.36 -37.16 -4.23
CA GLN A 88 -8.34 -37.13 -5.68
C GLN A 88 -7.77 -35.78 -6.15
N ALA A 89 -6.99 -35.79 -7.22
CA ALA A 89 -6.35 -34.58 -7.74
C ALA A 89 -7.35 -33.48 -8.16
N SER A 90 -8.64 -33.83 -8.32
CA SER A 90 -9.76 -32.91 -8.55
C SER A 90 -10.04 -31.94 -7.41
N ASP A 91 -9.62 -32.26 -6.18
CA ASP A 91 -9.97 -31.51 -4.97
C ASP A 91 -8.82 -30.61 -4.48
N LEU A 92 -7.76 -30.49 -5.29
CA LEU A 92 -6.65 -29.56 -5.07
C LEU A 92 -6.64 -28.47 -6.15
N TRP A 93 -6.61 -27.21 -5.72
CA TRP A 93 -6.40 -26.05 -6.56
C TRP A 93 -5.09 -25.37 -6.16
N TYR A 94 -4.21 -25.14 -7.14
CA TYR A 94 -2.90 -24.55 -6.92
C TYR A 94 -2.97 -23.05 -7.23
N CYS A 95 -2.54 -22.19 -6.31
CA CYS A 95 -2.51 -20.76 -6.58
C CYS A 95 -1.49 -20.48 -7.69
N PRO A 96 -1.81 -19.69 -8.75
CA PRO A 96 -0.94 -19.51 -9.90
C PRO A 96 0.45 -18.92 -9.61
N ASP A 97 0.61 -18.20 -8.50
CA ASP A 97 1.90 -17.65 -8.03
C ASP A 97 2.66 -18.58 -7.07
N GLY A 98 2.12 -19.77 -6.79
CA GLY A 98 2.69 -20.74 -5.86
C GLY A 98 2.51 -20.39 -4.37
N SER A 99 1.77 -19.33 -4.03
CA SER A 99 1.68 -18.85 -2.63
C SER A 99 0.95 -19.82 -1.68
N PHE A 100 0.00 -20.61 -2.18
CA PHE A 100 -0.67 -21.67 -1.41
C PHE A 100 -1.28 -22.75 -2.32
N VAL A 101 -1.60 -23.90 -1.72
CA VAL A 101 -2.48 -24.92 -2.29
C VAL A 101 -3.79 -24.89 -1.51
N LYS A 102 -4.91 -24.76 -2.23
CA LYS A 102 -6.27 -24.85 -1.68
C LYS A 102 -6.75 -26.29 -1.83
N LYS A 103 -7.04 -26.95 -0.72
CA LYS A 103 -7.71 -28.25 -0.69
C LYS A 103 -9.21 -28.03 -0.46
N ILE A 104 -10.03 -28.41 -1.43
CA ILE A 104 -11.49 -28.32 -1.35
C ILE A 104 -12.00 -29.46 -0.46
N VAL A 105 -12.70 -29.12 0.61
CA VAL A 105 -13.28 -30.07 1.58
C VAL A 105 -14.76 -30.29 1.31
N VAL A 106 -15.49 -29.20 1.03
CA VAL A 106 -16.87 -29.22 0.54
C VAL A 106 -16.91 -28.44 -0.76
N ARG A 107 -17.38 -29.07 -1.84
CA ARG A 107 -17.51 -28.39 -3.15
C ARG A 107 -18.67 -27.39 -3.10
N GLY A 108 -18.39 -26.15 -3.50
CA GLY A 108 -19.43 -25.14 -3.69
C GLY A 108 -20.32 -25.41 -4.91
N HIS A 109 -21.33 -24.57 -5.08
CA HIS A 109 -22.28 -24.59 -6.18
C HIS A 109 -22.24 -23.28 -6.98
N GLY A 110 -22.73 -23.33 -8.22
CA GLY A 110 -22.63 -22.23 -9.18
C GLY A 110 -21.25 -22.13 -9.84
N LEU A 111 -21.15 -21.20 -10.79
CA LEU A 111 -19.91 -20.89 -11.52
C LEU A 111 -19.35 -19.50 -11.16
N ASP A 112 -20.19 -18.63 -10.62
CA ASP A 112 -19.80 -17.31 -10.14
C ASP A 112 -18.88 -17.42 -8.93
N LYS A 113 -18.00 -16.43 -8.80
CA LYS A 113 -17.02 -16.31 -7.72
C LYS A 113 -16.98 -14.87 -7.21
N PRO A 114 -16.56 -14.65 -5.95
CA PRO A 114 -16.22 -13.32 -5.46
C PRO A 114 -15.25 -12.59 -6.39
N LYS A 115 -15.49 -11.29 -6.58
CA LYS A 115 -14.63 -10.35 -7.32
C LYS A 115 -14.42 -9.09 -6.50
N LEU A 116 -13.59 -8.16 -6.97
CA LEU A 116 -13.44 -6.83 -6.37
C LEU A 116 -14.82 -6.19 -6.06
N GLY A 117 -15.03 -5.81 -4.80
CA GLY A 117 -16.30 -5.27 -4.31
C GLY A 117 -17.36 -6.29 -3.89
N SER A 118 -17.16 -7.60 -4.08
CA SER A 118 -18.04 -8.64 -3.55
C SER A 118 -18.02 -8.63 -2.02
N ARG A 119 -19.17 -8.36 -1.39
CA ARG A 119 -19.36 -8.64 0.04
C ARG A 119 -19.56 -10.13 0.21
N CYS A 120 -18.74 -10.76 1.06
CA CYS A 120 -18.72 -12.19 1.29
C CYS A 120 -18.98 -12.48 2.78
N THR A 121 -19.89 -13.41 3.05
CA THR A 121 -20.09 -13.96 4.40
C THR A 121 -19.22 -15.20 4.52
N VAL A 122 -18.17 -15.13 5.33
CA VAL A 122 -17.13 -16.16 5.43
C VAL A 122 -17.01 -16.69 6.86
N GLN A 123 -16.75 -17.99 7.00
CA GLN A 123 -16.33 -18.59 8.26
C GLN A 123 -14.81 -18.82 8.23
N ALA A 124 -14.12 -18.38 9.27
CA ALA A 124 -12.67 -18.45 9.41
C ALA A 124 -12.30 -19.28 10.65
N SER A 125 -11.30 -20.16 10.54
CA SER A 125 -10.74 -20.90 11.69
C SER A 125 -9.33 -21.45 11.41
N GLY A 126 -8.60 -21.78 12.48
CA GLY A 126 -7.26 -22.39 12.38
C GLY A 126 -6.13 -21.41 12.10
N PHE A 127 -6.38 -20.10 12.21
CA PHE A 127 -5.34 -19.09 12.14
C PHE A 127 -4.44 -19.11 13.39
N PRO A 128 -3.12 -18.83 13.27
CA PRO A 128 -2.26 -18.62 14.43
C PRO A 128 -2.76 -17.45 15.29
N LEU A 129 -2.70 -17.58 16.62
CA LEU A 129 -3.20 -16.58 17.58
C LEU A 129 -2.77 -15.15 17.20
N GLY A 130 -3.75 -14.24 17.08
CA GLY A 130 -3.51 -12.83 16.79
C GLY A 130 -3.09 -12.54 15.34
N SER A 131 -3.34 -13.44 14.39
CA SER A 131 -3.12 -13.20 12.96
C SER A 131 -4.32 -13.64 12.12
N GLY A 132 -4.67 -12.89 11.08
CA GLY A 132 -5.77 -13.25 10.19
C GLY A 132 -7.15 -12.99 10.78
N LEU A 133 -8.17 -13.42 10.03
CA LEU A 133 -9.57 -13.15 10.36
C LEU A 133 -9.96 -13.70 11.75
N PRO A 134 -10.90 -13.03 12.44
CA PRO A 134 -11.45 -13.53 13.70
C PRO A 134 -12.09 -14.91 13.51
N GLU A 135 -11.94 -15.79 14.51
CA GLU A 135 -12.56 -17.12 14.45
C GLU A 135 -14.09 -17.02 14.45
N GLY A 136 -14.71 -17.82 13.58
CA GLY A 136 -16.17 -17.83 13.37
C GLY A 136 -16.59 -17.07 12.12
N TRP A 137 -17.84 -16.59 12.12
CA TRP A 137 -18.45 -15.92 10.97
C TRP A 137 -18.12 -14.43 10.95
N THR A 138 -17.73 -13.93 9.78
CA THR A 138 -17.48 -12.51 9.54
C THR A 138 -17.93 -12.10 8.14
N GLU A 139 -18.23 -10.82 7.96
CA GLU A 139 -18.47 -10.22 6.66
C GLU A 139 -17.27 -9.40 6.24
N LEU A 140 -16.80 -9.62 5.02
CA LEU A 140 -15.71 -8.86 4.41
C LEU A 140 -16.05 -8.48 2.97
N THR A 141 -15.33 -7.52 2.42
CA THR A 141 -15.48 -7.12 1.01
C THR A 141 -14.19 -7.40 0.27
N VAL A 142 -14.22 -8.21 -0.78
CA VAL A 142 -13.03 -8.54 -1.59
C VAL A 142 -12.43 -7.25 -2.14
N GLY A 143 -11.12 -7.08 -1.96
CA GLY A 143 -10.39 -5.86 -2.30
C GLY A 143 -10.54 -4.67 -1.34
N LEU A 144 -11.38 -4.72 -0.31
CA LEU A 144 -11.64 -3.57 0.57
C LEU A 144 -11.60 -3.92 2.06
N GLY A 145 -11.11 -2.97 2.87
CA GLY A 145 -11.06 -3.08 4.34
C GLY A 145 -9.70 -3.52 4.93
N PRO A 146 -9.57 -3.50 6.28
CA PRO A 146 -8.30 -3.62 6.98
C PRO A 146 -7.73 -5.05 7.04
N TRP A 147 -8.58 -6.08 6.98
CA TRP A 147 -8.20 -7.50 7.00
C TRP A 147 -7.17 -7.88 5.90
N ARG A 148 -7.06 -7.05 4.85
CA ARG A 148 -6.10 -7.22 3.75
C ARG A 148 -4.65 -6.93 4.11
N GLU A 149 -4.42 -6.14 5.16
CA GLU A 149 -3.08 -5.71 5.60
C GLU A 149 -2.46 -6.66 6.62
N GLU A 150 -3.26 -7.58 7.15
CA GLU A 150 -2.79 -8.67 7.99
C GLU A 150 -2.00 -9.69 7.16
N THR A 151 -1.20 -10.51 7.85
CA THR A 151 -0.30 -11.53 7.26
C THR A 151 -1.01 -12.49 6.30
N TRP A 152 -2.32 -12.66 6.42
CA TRP A 152 -3.14 -13.57 5.63
C TRP A 152 -4.02 -12.89 4.57
N GLY A 153 -4.13 -11.56 4.56
CA GLY A 153 -5.14 -10.83 3.77
C GLY A 153 -5.13 -11.19 2.28
N GLU A 154 -3.97 -11.10 1.64
CA GLU A 154 -3.81 -11.43 0.21
C GLU A 154 -4.05 -12.92 -0.10
N LEU A 155 -3.73 -13.83 0.83
CA LEU A 155 -3.96 -15.27 0.68
C LEU A 155 -5.46 -15.60 0.75
N ILE A 156 -6.15 -14.98 1.71
CA ILE A 156 -7.60 -15.10 1.87
C ILE A 156 -8.32 -14.52 0.65
N GLU A 157 -7.90 -13.34 0.17
CA GLU A 157 -8.46 -12.69 -1.02
C GLU A 157 -8.37 -13.61 -2.26
N LYS A 158 -7.17 -14.09 -2.59
CA LYS A 158 -6.94 -15.06 -3.68
C LYS A 158 -7.71 -16.36 -3.49
N CYS A 159 -7.88 -16.82 -2.25
CA CYS A 159 -8.66 -18.02 -1.96
C CYS A 159 -10.14 -17.78 -2.28
N LEU A 160 -10.72 -16.68 -1.81
CA LEU A 160 -12.13 -16.34 -2.04
C LEU A 160 -12.42 -16.14 -3.53
N GLU A 161 -11.56 -15.43 -4.28
CA GLU A 161 -11.68 -15.30 -5.75
C GLU A 161 -11.63 -16.64 -6.50
N SER A 162 -11.12 -17.70 -5.86
CA SER A 162 -11.10 -19.06 -6.40
C SER A 162 -12.29 -19.94 -5.99
N MET A 163 -13.08 -19.54 -4.99
CA MET A 163 -14.15 -20.34 -4.37
C MET A 163 -15.53 -20.11 -5.02
N CYS A 164 -16.34 -21.16 -5.07
CA CYS A 164 -17.78 -21.07 -5.39
C CYS A 164 -18.63 -20.91 -4.11
N GLN A 165 -19.92 -20.56 -4.27
CA GLN A 165 -20.81 -20.39 -3.11
C GLN A 165 -21.01 -21.72 -2.36
N GLY A 166 -20.97 -21.69 -1.03
CA GLY A 166 -21.05 -22.88 -0.17
C GLY A 166 -19.78 -23.74 -0.16
N GLU A 167 -18.68 -23.30 -0.77
CA GLU A 167 -17.41 -24.03 -0.74
C GLU A 167 -16.74 -23.93 0.64
N GLU A 168 -16.16 -25.03 1.10
CA GLU A 168 -15.27 -25.09 2.26
C GLU A 168 -13.89 -25.58 1.82
N ALA A 169 -12.84 -24.89 2.22
CA ALA A 169 -11.49 -25.15 1.80
C ALA A 169 -10.44 -25.01 2.92
N GLU A 170 -9.41 -25.84 2.85
CA GLU A 170 -8.20 -25.78 3.67
C GLU A 170 -7.05 -25.15 2.86
N LEU A 171 -6.42 -24.09 3.38
CA LEU A 171 -5.25 -23.47 2.79
C LEU A 171 -3.98 -24.10 3.35
N GLN A 172 -3.14 -24.61 2.45
CA GLN A 172 -1.85 -25.21 2.77
C GLN A 172 -0.72 -24.32 2.22
N LEU A 173 0.13 -23.81 3.12
CA LEU A 173 1.24 -22.92 2.76
C LEU A 173 2.54 -23.72 2.56
N PRO A 174 3.30 -23.47 1.47
CA PRO A 174 4.60 -24.09 1.27
C PRO A 174 5.53 -23.86 2.47
N GLY A 175 6.17 -24.91 2.96
CA GLY A 175 7.17 -24.82 4.03
C GLY A 175 6.63 -24.55 5.44
N ARG A 176 5.30 -24.53 5.68
CA ARG A 176 4.73 -24.42 7.04
C ARG A 176 4.07 -25.73 7.48
N SER A 177 4.58 -26.33 8.54
CA SER A 177 3.86 -27.36 9.32
C SER A 177 3.03 -26.69 10.42
N GLY A 178 1.79 -26.33 10.09
CA GLY A 178 0.80 -25.80 11.03
C GLY A 178 -0.55 -26.46 10.85
N LEU A 179 -1.53 -26.12 11.70
CA LEU A 179 -2.92 -26.45 11.42
C LEU A 179 -3.34 -25.78 10.09
N PRO A 180 -4.10 -26.48 9.21
CA PRO A 180 -4.58 -25.87 7.99
C PRO A 180 -5.60 -24.77 8.32
N VAL A 181 -5.42 -23.59 7.75
CA VAL A 181 -6.42 -22.52 7.84
C VAL A 181 -7.63 -22.95 7.03
N ARG A 182 -8.82 -22.94 7.66
CA ARG A 182 -10.08 -23.33 7.02
C ARG A 182 -10.93 -22.10 6.76
N LEU A 183 -11.40 -21.97 5.51
CA LEU A 183 -12.34 -20.96 5.06
C LEU A 183 -13.60 -21.62 4.51
N THR A 184 -14.77 -21.13 4.91
CA THR A 184 -16.07 -21.49 4.33
C THR A 184 -16.72 -20.24 3.75
N LEU A 185 -17.11 -20.27 2.46
CA LEU A 185 -17.79 -19.15 1.80
C LEU A 185 -19.30 -19.43 1.75
N ALA A 186 -20.10 -18.87 2.65
CA ALA A 186 -21.55 -19.13 2.67
C ALA A 186 -22.29 -18.48 1.50
N SER A 187 -21.96 -17.23 1.22
CA SER A 187 -22.61 -16.39 0.20
C SER A 187 -21.71 -15.22 -0.17
N PHE A 188 -21.94 -14.66 -1.35
CA PHE A 188 -21.36 -13.39 -1.76
C PHE A 188 -22.31 -12.58 -2.64
N THR A 189 -22.16 -11.27 -2.67
CA THR A 189 -22.79 -10.42 -3.68
C THR A 189 -21.98 -10.42 -4.96
N GLN A 190 -22.65 -10.39 -6.12
CA GLN A 190 -21.97 -10.23 -7.41
C GLN A 190 -21.06 -8.99 -7.36
N GLY A 191 -19.75 -9.22 -7.49
CA GLY A 191 -18.76 -8.15 -7.62
C GLY A 191 -18.60 -7.76 -9.08
N ARG A 192 -17.82 -6.72 -9.34
CA ARG A 192 -17.54 -6.23 -10.70
C ARG A 192 -16.13 -6.60 -11.12
N ASP A 193 -15.95 -6.90 -12.40
CA ASP A 193 -14.62 -6.98 -12.98
C ASP A 193 -13.98 -5.59 -13.08
N SER A 194 -12.65 -5.52 -13.05
CA SER A 194 -11.91 -4.24 -13.09
C SER A 194 -12.20 -3.39 -14.36
N TRP A 195 -12.67 -4.01 -15.45
CA TRP A 195 -13.09 -3.32 -16.67
C TRP A 195 -14.56 -2.84 -16.66
N GLU A 196 -15.39 -3.36 -15.75
CA GLU A 196 -16.79 -2.92 -15.56
C GLU A 196 -16.89 -1.69 -14.66
N LEU A 197 -15.82 -1.37 -13.92
CA LEU A 197 -15.73 -0.18 -13.09
C LEU A 197 -15.55 1.07 -13.96
N GLU A 198 -16.36 2.10 -13.69
CA GLU A 198 -16.18 3.41 -14.33
C GLU A 198 -14.86 4.05 -13.88
N ASP A 199 -14.32 4.97 -14.68
CA ASP A 199 -13.08 5.68 -14.36
C ASP A 199 -13.19 6.47 -13.04
N THR A 200 -14.38 7.02 -12.77
CA THR A 200 -14.72 7.72 -11.50
C THR A 200 -14.73 6.77 -10.29
N GLU A 201 -15.22 5.54 -10.45
CA GLU A 201 -15.22 4.49 -9.42
C GLU A 201 -13.79 4.02 -9.14
N LYS A 202 -12.99 3.78 -10.18
CA LYS A 202 -11.56 3.43 -10.06
C LYS A 202 -10.77 4.52 -9.33
N GLU A 203 -11.02 5.79 -9.63
CA GLU A 203 -10.40 6.92 -8.93
C GLU A 203 -10.85 7.02 -7.46
N ALA A 204 -12.11 6.67 -7.14
CA ALA A 204 -12.58 6.62 -5.76
C ALA A 204 -11.89 5.52 -4.96
N LEU A 205 -11.82 4.31 -5.52
CA LEU A 205 -11.14 3.16 -4.92
C LEU A 205 -9.64 3.43 -4.74
N ALA A 206 -8.98 4.05 -5.73
CA ALA A 206 -7.57 4.43 -5.63
C ALA A 206 -7.31 5.51 -4.55
N ARG A 207 -8.23 6.45 -4.35
CA ARG A 207 -8.18 7.43 -3.25
C ARG A 207 -8.35 6.77 -1.88
N GLU A 208 -9.23 5.78 -1.77
CA GLU A 208 -9.42 5.02 -0.52
C GLU A 208 -8.18 4.17 -0.17
N GLU A 209 -7.62 3.46 -1.16
CA GLU A 209 -6.35 2.75 -1.03
C GLU A 209 -5.20 3.71 -0.67
N ARG A 210 -5.14 4.93 -1.24
CA ARG A 210 -4.18 5.96 -0.82
C ARG A 210 -4.36 6.35 0.64
N ALA A 211 -5.59 6.59 1.08
CA ALA A 211 -5.87 6.98 2.47
C ALA A 211 -5.38 5.91 3.44
N ARG A 212 -5.77 4.65 3.22
CA ARG A 212 -5.34 3.47 3.99
C ARG A 212 -3.81 3.32 4.01
N GLY A 213 -3.15 3.44 2.86
CA GLY A 213 -1.68 3.38 2.79
C GLY A 213 -0.99 4.50 3.58
N THR A 214 -1.61 5.68 3.64
CA THR A 214 -1.09 6.83 4.39
C THR A 214 -1.28 6.65 5.90
N GLU A 215 -2.37 6.01 6.33
CA GLU A 215 -2.58 5.60 7.72
C GLU A 215 -1.56 4.54 8.16
N LEU A 216 -1.35 3.48 7.37
CA LEU A 216 -0.34 2.45 7.66
C LEU A 216 1.08 3.03 7.75
N PHE A 217 1.43 3.96 6.86
CA PHE A 217 2.73 4.63 6.92
C PHE A 217 2.89 5.45 8.21
N ARG A 218 1.85 6.19 8.63
CA ARG A 218 1.87 6.93 9.90
C ARG A 218 1.90 5.99 11.12
N ALA A 219 1.35 4.79 11.00
CA ALA A 219 1.44 3.72 12.00
C ALA A 219 2.78 2.98 12.01
N GLY A 220 3.73 3.33 11.13
CA GLY A 220 5.06 2.71 11.07
C GLY A 220 5.12 1.40 10.29
N ASN A 221 4.10 1.07 9.48
CA ASN A 221 4.08 -0.09 8.58
C ASN A 221 4.29 0.34 7.12
N PRO A 222 5.56 0.55 6.67
CA PRO A 222 5.86 0.93 5.30
C PRO A 222 5.58 -0.20 4.28
N GLU A 223 5.52 -1.47 4.72
CA GLU A 223 5.23 -2.59 3.83
C GLU A 223 3.75 -2.61 3.42
N GLY A 224 2.83 -2.56 4.38
CA GLY A 224 1.39 -2.40 4.11
C GLY A 224 1.10 -1.13 3.32
N ALA A 225 1.74 0.00 3.69
CA ALA A 225 1.64 1.24 2.93
C ALA A 225 2.05 1.08 1.46
N ALA A 226 3.18 0.41 1.19
CA ALA A 226 3.63 0.13 -0.18
C ALA A 226 2.62 -0.75 -0.96
N ARG A 227 2.03 -1.76 -0.30
CA ARG A 227 0.99 -2.62 -0.89
C ARG A 227 -0.26 -1.79 -1.27
N CYS A 228 -0.78 -0.96 -0.36
CA CYS A 228 -1.88 -0.03 -0.65
C CYS A 228 -1.59 0.86 -1.86
N TYR A 229 -0.43 1.53 -1.89
CA TYR A 229 -0.08 2.42 -3.00
C TYR A 229 0.10 1.66 -4.33
N ALA A 230 0.65 0.44 -4.31
CA ALA A 230 0.75 -0.41 -5.49
C ALA A 230 -0.64 -0.82 -6.03
N ARG A 231 -1.60 -1.13 -5.15
CA ARG A 231 -2.99 -1.46 -5.55
C ARG A 231 -3.73 -0.24 -6.11
N ALA A 232 -3.59 0.93 -5.48
CA ALA A 232 -4.09 2.19 -6.02
C ALA A 232 -3.53 2.46 -7.43
N LEU A 233 -2.22 2.27 -7.64
CA LEU A 233 -1.60 2.41 -8.96
C LEU A 233 -2.11 1.38 -9.99
N ARG A 234 -2.41 0.13 -9.58
CA ARG A 234 -3.03 -0.88 -10.47
C ARG A 234 -4.41 -0.47 -10.95
N LEU A 235 -5.26 0.07 -10.08
CA LEU A 235 -6.58 0.59 -10.46
C LEU A 235 -6.43 1.72 -11.50
N LEU A 236 -5.54 2.67 -11.22
CA LEU A 236 -5.28 3.81 -12.09
C LEU A 236 -4.52 3.45 -13.37
N LEU A 237 -3.87 2.29 -13.48
CA LEU A 237 -3.11 1.86 -14.67
C LEU A 237 -4.02 1.69 -15.89
N THR A 238 -5.29 1.30 -15.67
CA THR A 238 -6.28 1.10 -16.74
C THR A 238 -6.83 2.41 -17.32
N LEU A 239 -6.54 3.55 -16.67
CA LEU A 239 -7.03 4.87 -17.09
C LEU A 239 -6.15 5.49 -18.19
N PRO A 240 -6.74 6.15 -19.21
CA PRO A 240 -6.00 6.72 -20.32
C PRO A 240 -4.98 7.78 -19.88
N PRO A 241 -3.83 7.91 -20.57
CA PRO A 241 -2.83 8.93 -20.26
C PRO A 241 -3.40 10.35 -20.50
N PRO A 242 -3.00 11.36 -19.69
CA PRO A 242 -1.95 11.32 -18.66
C PRO A 242 -2.36 10.65 -17.35
N GLY A 243 -3.66 10.34 -17.17
CA GLY A 243 -4.23 9.85 -15.92
C GLY A 243 -4.34 10.92 -14.82
N PRO A 244 -5.05 10.61 -13.72
CA PRO A 244 -5.33 11.58 -12.67
C PRO A 244 -4.07 12.11 -11.97
N PRO A 245 -4.13 13.31 -11.36
CA PRO A 245 -3.03 13.87 -10.56
C PRO A 245 -2.59 12.93 -9.43
N GLU A 246 -3.53 12.15 -8.89
CA GLU A 246 -3.32 11.17 -7.82
C GLU A 246 -2.22 10.13 -8.14
N ARG A 247 -2.01 9.80 -9.42
CA ARG A 247 -0.94 8.88 -9.86
C ARG A 247 0.45 9.40 -9.44
N THR A 248 0.67 10.72 -9.46
CA THR A 248 1.95 11.31 -9.03
C THR A 248 2.17 11.14 -7.52
N VAL A 249 1.14 11.44 -6.72
CA VAL A 249 1.20 11.36 -5.24
C VAL A 249 1.43 9.93 -4.78
N LEU A 250 0.78 8.96 -5.44
CA LEU A 250 0.98 7.54 -5.20
C LEU A 250 2.42 7.10 -5.48
N HIS A 251 3.01 7.48 -6.62
CA HIS A 251 4.42 7.18 -6.90
C HIS A 251 5.37 7.87 -5.90
N ALA A 252 5.09 9.12 -5.49
CA ALA A 252 5.90 9.85 -4.51
C ALA A 252 5.88 9.16 -3.14
N ASN A 253 4.71 8.72 -2.67
CA ASN A 253 4.54 8.02 -1.39
C ASN A 253 5.08 6.59 -1.44
N LEU A 254 4.90 5.87 -2.54
CA LEU A 254 5.49 4.55 -2.77
C LEU A 254 7.03 4.60 -2.75
N ALA A 255 7.65 5.63 -3.36
CA ALA A 255 9.10 5.84 -3.29
C ALA A 255 9.59 6.05 -1.85
N ALA A 256 8.79 6.69 -0.98
CA ALA A 256 9.13 6.85 0.43
C ALA A 256 9.17 5.48 1.15
N CYS A 257 8.17 4.64 0.90
CA CYS A 257 8.10 3.29 1.47
C CYS A 257 9.24 2.41 0.96
N GLN A 258 9.53 2.43 -0.35
CA GLN A 258 10.59 1.66 -0.97
C GLN A 258 11.99 2.02 -0.43
N LEU A 259 12.25 3.30 -0.08
CA LEU A 259 13.48 3.68 0.61
C LEU A 259 13.56 3.08 2.02
N LEU A 260 12.48 3.16 2.81
CA LEU A 260 12.44 2.56 4.15
C LEU A 260 12.59 1.03 4.14
N LEU A 261 12.12 0.37 3.08
CA LEU A 261 12.22 -1.08 2.87
C LEU A 261 13.56 -1.51 2.26
N GLY A 262 14.54 -0.61 2.07
CA GLY A 262 15.85 -0.94 1.51
C GLY A 262 15.82 -1.30 0.01
N GLN A 263 14.85 -0.76 -0.75
CA GLN A 263 14.63 -1.05 -2.18
C GLN A 263 14.96 0.15 -3.08
N PRO A 264 16.23 0.64 -3.10
CA PRO A 264 16.57 1.90 -3.77
C PRO A 264 16.35 1.87 -5.29
N HIS A 265 16.51 0.72 -5.94
CA HIS A 265 16.22 0.57 -7.37
C HIS A 265 14.76 0.88 -7.71
N LEU A 266 13.82 0.35 -6.92
CA LEU A 266 12.38 0.60 -7.11
C LEU A 266 12.02 2.04 -6.72
N ALA A 267 12.61 2.57 -5.63
CA ALA A 267 12.41 3.95 -5.23
C ALA A 267 12.85 4.95 -6.31
N ALA A 268 13.98 4.70 -6.98
CA ALA A 268 14.45 5.54 -8.09
C ALA A 268 13.44 5.56 -9.25
N GLN A 269 12.94 4.40 -9.68
CA GLN A 269 11.92 4.30 -10.74
C GLN A 269 10.61 5.00 -10.35
N SER A 270 10.15 4.84 -9.11
CA SER A 270 8.97 5.55 -8.61
C SER A 270 9.19 7.07 -8.60
N CYS A 271 10.38 7.55 -8.24
CA CYS A 271 10.70 8.97 -8.37
C CYS A 271 10.81 9.45 -9.82
N ASP A 272 11.32 8.63 -10.74
CA ASP A 272 11.36 8.97 -12.17
C ASP A 272 9.94 9.21 -12.70
N ARG A 273 8.96 8.37 -12.35
CA ARG A 273 7.53 8.60 -12.70
C ARG A 273 6.94 9.89 -12.15
N VAL A 274 7.41 10.35 -11.00
CA VAL A 274 7.03 11.67 -10.46
C VAL A 274 7.66 12.78 -11.28
N LEU A 275 8.95 12.67 -11.56
CA LEU A 275 9.74 13.72 -12.23
C LEU A 275 9.49 13.80 -13.75
N GLU A 276 8.96 12.74 -14.37
CA GLU A 276 8.40 12.75 -15.74
C GLU A 276 7.25 13.76 -15.89
N ARG A 277 6.45 13.97 -14.82
CA ARG A 277 5.30 14.87 -14.81
C ARG A 277 5.57 16.19 -14.09
N GLU A 278 6.36 16.15 -13.02
CA GLU A 278 6.69 17.29 -12.16
C GLU A 278 8.21 17.38 -11.96
N PRO A 279 8.98 17.87 -12.96
CA PRO A 279 10.45 17.87 -12.91
C PRO A 279 11.07 18.63 -11.72
N GLY A 280 10.32 19.56 -11.13
CA GLY A 280 10.70 20.34 -9.94
C GLY A 280 10.24 19.75 -8.60
N HIS A 281 9.67 18.53 -8.56
CA HIS A 281 9.12 17.96 -7.34
C HIS A 281 10.20 17.59 -6.31
N ILE A 282 10.46 18.52 -5.37
CA ILE A 282 11.59 18.50 -4.42
C ILE A 282 11.67 17.20 -3.62
N LYS A 283 10.54 16.68 -3.11
CA LYS A 283 10.51 15.41 -2.36
C LYS A 283 10.93 14.21 -3.22
N ALA A 284 10.70 14.23 -4.54
CA ALA A 284 11.13 13.17 -5.46
C ALA A 284 12.59 13.34 -5.90
N LEU A 285 13.06 14.57 -6.14
CA LEU A 285 14.48 14.84 -6.36
C LEU A 285 15.33 14.37 -5.17
N TYR A 286 14.93 14.70 -3.94
CA TYR A 286 15.60 14.24 -2.74
C TYR A 286 15.61 12.71 -2.62
N ARG A 287 14.44 12.07 -2.73
CA ARG A 287 14.30 10.60 -2.65
C ARG A 287 15.08 9.88 -3.75
N ARG A 288 15.08 10.38 -4.99
CA ARG A 288 15.91 9.84 -6.07
C ARG A 288 17.40 10.04 -5.80
N GLY A 289 17.80 11.18 -5.25
CA GLY A 289 19.17 11.45 -4.81
C GLY A 289 19.67 10.38 -3.81
N VAL A 290 18.88 10.12 -2.75
CA VAL A 290 19.16 9.08 -1.76
C VAL A 290 19.19 7.67 -2.39
N ALA A 291 18.22 7.35 -3.25
CA ALA A 291 18.17 6.08 -3.96
C ALA A 291 19.41 5.86 -4.85
N GLN A 292 19.80 6.86 -5.65
CA GLN A 292 20.97 6.79 -6.53
C GLN A 292 22.28 6.70 -5.72
N ALA A 293 22.36 7.33 -4.55
CA ALA A 293 23.49 7.20 -3.64
C ALA A 293 23.65 5.75 -3.13
N ALA A 294 22.55 5.14 -2.68
CA ALA A 294 22.52 3.74 -2.25
C ALA A 294 22.85 2.75 -3.38
N LEU A 295 22.55 3.10 -4.64
CA LEU A 295 22.93 2.33 -5.83
C LEU A 295 24.38 2.58 -6.30
N GLY A 296 25.14 3.45 -5.62
CA GLY A 296 26.50 3.84 -6.04
C GLY A 296 26.56 4.78 -7.25
N ASN A 297 25.44 5.28 -7.75
CA ASN A 297 25.36 6.22 -8.87
C ASN A 297 25.58 7.68 -8.40
N LEU A 298 26.77 7.94 -7.83
CA LEU A 298 27.03 9.13 -7.04
C LEU A 298 26.86 10.44 -7.81
N GLU A 299 27.26 10.52 -9.08
CA GLU A 299 27.07 11.72 -9.91
C GLU A 299 25.59 12.08 -10.11
N LYS A 300 24.72 11.07 -10.30
CA LYS A 300 23.27 11.28 -10.37
C LYS A 300 22.73 11.75 -9.02
N ALA A 301 23.17 11.13 -7.92
CA ALA A 301 22.79 11.53 -6.58
C ALA A 301 23.18 12.99 -6.27
N MET A 302 24.42 13.39 -6.57
CA MET A 302 24.90 14.77 -6.42
C MET A 302 24.10 15.75 -7.27
N THR A 303 23.74 15.38 -8.50
CA THR A 303 22.96 16.21 -9.41
C THR A 303 21.57 16.51 -8.84
N ASP A 304 20.87 15.51 -8.31
CA ASP A 304 19.54 15.71 -7.77
C ASP A 304 19.55 16.40 -6.39
N LEU A 305 20.50 16.07 -5.51
CA LEU A 305 20.65 16.76 -4.22
C LEU A 305 21.05 18.23 -4.38
N LYS A 306 21.88 18.57 -5.38
CA LYS A 306 22.18 19.97 -5.73
C LYS A 306 20.94 20.73 -6.20
N LYS A 307 20.02 20.10 -6.96
CA LYS A 307 18.75 20.72 -7.36
C LYS A 307 17.84 20.99 -6.16
N VAL A 308 17.78 20.07 -5.19
CA VAL A 308 17.06 20.29 -3.92
C VAL A 308 17.63 21.51 -3.19
N LEU A 309 18.96 21.57 -3.02
CA LEU A 309 19.63 22.67 -2.33
C LEU A 309 19.60 24.01 -3.10
N ALA A 310 19.38 24.00 -4.41
CA ALA A 310 19.16 25.22 -5.19
C ALA A 310 17.79 25.86 -4.91
N VAL A 311 16.80 25.07 -4.47
CA VAL A 311 15.45 25.56 -4.13
C VAL A 311 15.29 25.78 -2.63
N ASP A 312 15.80 24.86 -1.81
CA ASP A 312 15.88 25.00 -0.34
C ASP A 312 17.34 24.84 0.13
N PRO A 313 18.13 25.93 0.15
CA PRO A 313 19.51 25.90 0.64
C PRO A 313 19.65 25.54 2.12
N LYS A 314 18.56 25.59 2.90
CA LYS A 314 18.54 25.27 4.34
C LYS A 314 18.12 23.82 4.63
N ASN A 315 17.89 23.03 3.58
CA ASN A 315 17.51 21.63 3.71
C ASN A 315 18.65 20.78 4.32
N ARG A 316 18.67 20.65 5.64
CA ARG A 316 19.71 19.90 6.37
C ARG A 316 19.87 18.47 5.87
N ALA A 317 18.77 17.77 5.62
CA ALA A 317 18.81 16.38 5.15
C ALA A 317 19.51 16.28 3.78
N ALA A 318 19.21 17.18 2.83
CA ALA A 318 19.91 17.22 1.55
C ALA A 318 21.39 17.65 1.65
N GLN A 319 21.74 18.53 2.61
CA GLN A 319 23.14 18.88 2.88
C GLN A 319 23.92 17.68 3.45
N GLU A 320 23.35 16.98 4.43
CA GLU A 320 23.95 15.83 5.11
C GLU A 320 24.12 14.66 4.12
N GLU A 321 23.12 14.34 3.30
CA GLU A 321 23.22 13.33 2.24
C GLU A 321 24.23 13.72 1.15
N LEU A 322 24.26 14.98 0.70
CA LEU A 322 25.26 15.42 -0.28
C LEU A 322 26.69 15.29 0.26
N GLY A 323 26.89 15.56 1.56
CA GLY A 323 28.15 15.33 2.27
C GLY A 323 28.58 13.86 2.24
N LYS A 324 27.66 12.94 2.56
CA LYS A 324 27.90 11.49 2.49
C LYS A 324 28.31 11.06 1.08
N VAL A 325 27.57 11.50 0.05
CA VAL A 325 27.84 11.16 -1.36
C VAL A 325 29.23 11.66 -1.81
N ILE A 326 29.62 12.89 -1.46
CA ILE A 326 30.95 13.44 -1.79
C ILE A 326 32.08 12.63 -1.11
N ILE A 327 31.90 12.22 0.14
CA ILE A 327 32.88 11.39 0.86
C ILE A 327 32.97 10.01 0.19
N GLN A 328 31.85 9.43 -0.22
CA GLN A 328 31.82 8.13 -0.90
C GLN A 328 32.51 8.18 -2.27
N GLY A 329 32.31 9.25 -3.04
CA GLY A 329 32.97 9.44 -4.34
C GLY A 329 34.49 9.50 -4.21
N LYS A 330 34.99 10.32 -3.28
CA LYS A 330 36.44 10.41 -2.99
C LYS A 330 37.04 9.06 -2.58
N LYS A 331 36.29 8.21 -1.87
CA LYS A 331 36.73 6.84 -1.54
C LYS A 331 36.78 5.93 -2.76
N GLN A 332 35.77 5.99 -3.64
CA GLN A 332 35.75 5.23 -4.89
C GLN A 332 36.89 5.64 -5.82
N ASP A 333 37.11 6.94 -6.02
CA ASP A 333 38.19 7.48 -6.85
C ASP A 333 39.58 7.07 -6.31
N ALA A 334 39.79 7.17 -5.00
CA ALA A 334 41.04 6.76 -4.36
C ALA A 334 41.29 5.24 -4.51
N GLY A 335 40.25 4.42 -4.35
CA GLY A 335 40.31 2.98 -4.56
C GLY A 335 40.63 2.62 -6.02
N LEU A 336 39.97 3.27 -6.98
CA LEU A 336 40.24 3.10 -8.41
C LEU A 336 41.68 3.51 -8.77
N ALA A 337 42.14 4.67 -8.30
CA ALA A 337 43.50 5.13 -8.51
C ALA A 337 44.56 4.18 -7.89
N GLN A 338 44.28 3.61 -6.72
CA GLN A 338 45.15 2.59 -6.11
C GLN A 338 45.15 1.28 -6.91
N GLY A 339 44.01 0.85 -7.42
CA GLY A 339 43.89 -0.32 -8.30
C GLY A 339 44.66 -0.16 -9.61
N LEU A 340 44.50 0.98 -10.29
CA LEU A 340 45.23 1.31 -11.51
C LEU A 340 46.74 1.32 -11.30
N ARG A 341 47.22 1.90 -10.19
CA ARG A 341 48.65 1.88 -9.83
C ARG A 341 49.21 0.47 -9.64
N LYS A 342 48.41 -0.50 -9.17
CA LYS A 342 48.84 -1.90 -9.01
C LYS A 342 48.82 -2.70 -10.32
N MET A 343 48.07 -2.25 -11.33
CA MET A 343 47.96 -2.93 -12.62
C MET A 343 48.93 -2.40 -13.68
N PHE A 344 49.35 -1.14 -13.55
CA PHE A 344 50.11 -0.41 -14.59
C PHE A 344 51.34 0.36 -14.07
N GLY A 345 51.70 0.22 -12.80
CA GLY A 345 52.86 0.84 -12.16
C GLY A 345 53.80 -0.18 -11.54
#